data_AF-A0A6I4VTP5-F1
#
_entry.id   AF-A0A6I4VTP5-F1
#
_cell.length_a   1.000
_cell.length_b   1.000
_cell.length_c   1.000
_cell.angle_alpha   90.00
_cell.angle_beta   90.00
_cell.angle_gamma   90.00
#
_symmetry.space_group_name_H-M   'P 1'
#
loop_
_entity.id
_entity.type
_entity.pdbx_description
1 polymer ?
#
loop_
_entity_poly.entity_id
_entity_poly.type
_entity_poly.pdbx_seq_one_letter_code
_entity_poly.pdbx_strand_id
1 'polypeptide(L)'
;MLLDPKKGKYSNEENEKIIQLVNEGLKNGERERDTIKLIANTLNRGYAGIMSHVRKLRTEQPDRFETVDQHYKDNAARLNSWTESEEEIVIDTVNTHLNEGKSLSTAISSLEEKLSRTQGAIYQRIYTLRRKQPERFEHLPAERPRKKRKLPEWQTNRPVIRNLDRTEVIPEPSLSPIWTNSNHDSPSPNEETMIYQAFETRYGKLTREAKEKLAQLMRQYGCTRVSISLLTLNDNKAFSSIIANFLEECLNRDIR
;
A
#
# COMPACT_ATOMS: atom_id res chain seq x y z
N MET A 1 -15.97 -39.25 -5.06
CA MET A 1 -15.42 -39.43 -3.69
C MET A 1 -14.37 -38.34 -3.48
N LEU A 2 -14.62 -37.40 -2.57
CA LEU A 2 -13.67 -36.32 -2.25
C LEU A 2 -12.70 -36.88 -1.20
N LEU A 3 -11.50 -37.29 -1.61
CA LEU A 3 -10.46 -37.74 -0.68
C LEU A 3 -10.03 -36.54 0.17
N ASP A 4 -9.94 -36.74 1.48
CA ASP A 4 -9.40 -35.71 2.36
C ASP A 4 -7.94 -35.41 1.96
N PRO A 5 -7.56 -34.12 1.90
CA PRO A 5 -6.19 -33.74 1.57
C PRO A 5 -5.23 -34.23 2.66
N LYS A 6 -4.09 -34.78 2.23
CA LYS A 6 -3.02 -35.25 3.12
C LYS A 6 -2.54 -34.10 4.01
N LYS A 7 -2.51 -34.31 5.32
CA LYS A 7 -2.00 -33.36 6.33
C LYS A 7 -0.68 -33.89 6.89
N GLY A 8 0.28 -33.00 7.15
CA GLY A 8 1.60 -33.37 7.71
C GLY A 8 2.77 -32.72 6.98
N LYS A 9 4.00 -33.11 7.36
CA LYS A 9 5.23 -32.62 6.72
C LYS A 9 5.30 -33.07 5.25
N TYR A 10 5.97 -32.26 4.43
CA TYR A 10 6.25 -32.60 3.04
C TYR A 10 7.50 -33.49 2.98
N SER A 11 7.45 -34.55 2.19
CA SER A 11 8.64 -35.35 1.90
C SER A 11 9.58 -34.61 0.96
N ASN A 12 10.84 -35.06 0.89
CA ASN A 12 11.79 -34.49 -0.07
C ASN A 12 11.32 -34.70 -1.51
N GLU A 13 10.73 -35.85 -1.83
CA GLU A 13 10.14 -36.12 -3.15
C GLU A 13 8.97 -35.18 -3.48
N GLU A 14 8.12 -34.87 -2.49
CA GLU A 14 7.06 -33.86 -2.67
C GLU A 14 7.68 -32.49 -2.93
N ASN A 15 8.75 -32.11 -2.23
CA ASN A 15 9.44 -30.83 -2.44
C ASN A 15 9.99 -30.72 -3.87
N GLU A 16 10.69 -31.76 -4.34
CA GLU A 16 11.23 -31.82 -5.70
C GLU A 16 10.13 -31.64 -6.74
N LYS A 17 9.03 -32.38 -6.58
CA LYS A 17 7.90 -32.32 -7.49
C LYS A 17 7.21 -30.96 -7.49
N ILE A 18 7.11 -30.31 -6.34
CA ILE A 18 6.59 -28.95 -6.21
C ILE A 18 7.47 -27.96 -6.97
N ILE A 19 8.79 -28.00 -6.76
CA ILE A 19 9.74 -27.09 -7.41
C ILE A 19 9.66 -27.26 -8.93
N GLN A 20 9.69 -28.51 -9.41
CA GLN A 20 9.60 -28.81 -10.84
C GLN A 20 8.32 -28.26 -11.46
N LEU A 21 7.16 -28.55 -10.89
CA LEU A 21 5.87 -28.10 -11.43
C LEU A 21 5.71 -26.57 -11.38
N VAL A 22 6.27 -25.91 -10.36
CA VAL A 22 6.29 -24.44 -10.29
C VAL A 22 7.14 -23.86 -11.42
N ASN A 23 8.34 -24.40 -11.66
CA ASN A 23 9.22 -23.93 -12.73
C ASN A 23 8.63 -24.22 -14.12
N GLU A 24 8.02 -25.39 -14.33
CA GLU A 24 7.32 -25.73 -15.58
C GLU A 24 6.15 -24.77 -15.84
N GLY A 25 5.30 -24.53 -14.84
CA GLY A 25 4.20 -23.56 -14.96
C GLY A 25 4.70 -22.16 -15.30
N LEU A 26 5.81 -21.74 -14.67
CA LEU A 26 6.43 -20.45 -14.94
C LEU A 26 7.00 -20.36 -16.35
N LYS A 27 7.68 -21.40 -16.82
CA LYS A 27 8.24 -21.49 -18.19
C LYS A 27 7.16 -21.48 -19.27
N ASN A 28 6.01 -22.09 -18.97
CA ASN A 28 4.84 -22.10 -19.85
C ASN A 28 4.02 -20.80 -19.79
N GLY A 29 4.41 -19.82 -18.95
CA GLY A 29 3.70 -18.55 -18.79
C GLY A 29 2.36 -18.69 -18.05
N GLU A 30 2.15 -19.79 -17.33
CA GLU A 30 0.93 -20.02 -16.57
C GLU A 30 0.87 -19.13 -15.32
N ARG A 31 -0.36 -18.85 -14.87
CA ARG A 31 -0.54 -18.15 -13.60
C ARG A 31 -0.13 -19.06 -12.45
N GLU A 32 0.73 -18.57 -11.58
CA GLU A 32 1.15 -19.26 -10.36
C GLU A 32 -0.04 -19.80 -9.55
N ARG A 33 -1.16 -19.07 -9.51
CA ARG A 33 -2.39 -19.51 -8.83
C ARG A 33 -2.91 -20.85 -9.39
N ASP A 34 -2.91 -21.01 -10.71
CA ASP A 34 -3.45 -22.19 -11.37
C ASP A 34 -2.45 -23.34 -11.30
N THR A 35 -1.15 -23.07 -11.40
CA THR A 35 -0.08 -24.03 -11.12
C THR A 35 -0.16 -24.58 -9.69
N ILE A 36 -0.41 -23.73 -8.67
CA ILE A 36 -0.59 -24.17 -7.29
C ILE A 36 -1.84 -25.04 -7.12
N LYS A 37 -2.95 -24.74 -7.82
CA LYS A 37 -4.14 -25.61 -7.81
C LYS A 37 -3.84 -26.98 -8.42
N LEU A 38 -3.10 -27.02 -9.52
CA LEU A 38 -2.69 -28.26 -10.16
C LEU A 38 -1.86 -29.10 -9.17
N ILE A 39 -0.82 -28.50 -8.56
CA ILE A 39 0.03 -29.16 -7.57
C ILE A 39 -0.79 -29.69 -6.39
N ALA A 40 -1.71 -28.88 -5.86
CA ALA A 40 -2.59 -29.28 -4.76
C ALA A 40 -3.40 -30.53 -5.11
N ASN A 41 -3.94 -30.60 -6.32
CA ASN A 41 -4.66 -31.78 -6.82
C ASN A 41 -3.72 -32.97 -7.03
N THR A 42 -2.55 -32.76 -7.64
CA THR A 42 -1.58 -33.82 -7.95
C THR A 42 -1.01 -34.49 -6.70
N LEU A 43 -0.75 -33.72 -5.63
CA LEU A 43 -0.23 -34.23 -4.38
C LEU A 43 -1.31 -34.61 -3.37
N ASN A 44 -2.58 -34.38 -3.72
CA ASN A 44 -3.73 -34.46 -2.82
C ASN A 44 -3.47 -33.69 -1.50
N ARG A 45 -3.04 -32.42 -1.63
CA ARG A 45 -2.71 -31.51 -0.52
C ARG A 45 -3.62 -30.27 -0.60
N GLY A 46 -3.86 -29.63 0.54
CA GLY A 46 -4.65 -28.40 0.56
C GLY A 46 -3.97 -27.25 -0.17
N TYR A 47 -4.72 -26.50 -0.98
CA TYR A 47 -4.21 -25.35 -1.75
C TYR A 47 -3.40 -24.35 -0.90
N ALA A 48 -3.95 -23.95 0.24
CA ALA A 48 -3.26 -23.02 1.16
C ALA A 48 -1.96 -23.62 1.73
N GLY A 49 -1.94 -24.94 1.95
CA GLY A 49 -0.77 -25.66 2.42
C GLY A 49 0.35 -25.66 1.39
N ILE A 50 0.03 -25.95 0.12
CA ILE A 50 1.00 -25.88 -0.99
C ILE A 50 1.50 -24.46 -1.16
N MET A 51 0.62 -23.46 -1.18
CA MET A 51 1.03 -22.06 -1.35
C MET A 51 2.00 -21.61 -0.25
N SER A 52 1.72 -21.95 1.01
CA SER A 52 2.62 -21.65 2.13
C SER A 52 3.96 -22.37 1.99
N HIS A 53 3.92 -23.63 1.59
CA HIS A 53 5.13 -24.45 1.43
C HIS A 53 6.01 -24.02 0.26
N VAL A 54 5.42 -23.62 -0.87
CA VAL A 54 6.14 -23.03 -2.01
C VAL A 54 6.89 -21.77 -1.58
N ARG A 55 6.24 -20.88 -0.80
CA ARG A 55 6.92 -19.69 -0.26
C ARG A 55 8.10 -20.06 0.63
N LYS A 56 7.91 -21.07 1.50
CA LYS A 56 8.98 -21.59 2.36
C LYS A 56 10.15 -22.13 1.53
N LEU A 57 9.88 -22.96 0.53
CA LEU A 57 10.91 -23.52 -0.35
C LEU A 57 11.66 -22.43 -1.12
N ARG A 58 11.00 -21.36 -1.57
CA ARG A 58 11.66 -20.22 -2.21
C ARG A 58 12.59 -19.47 -1.27
N THR A 59 12.25 -19.38 0.02
CA THR A 59 13.13 -18.76 1.03
C THR A 59 14.31 -19.65 1.37
N GLU A 60 14.10 -20.97 1.47
CA GLU A 60 15.15 -21.94 1.85
C GLU A 60 16.10 -22.29 0.69
N GLN A 61 15.58 -22.33 -0.54
CA GLN A 61 16.31 -22.77 -1.74
C GLN A 61 15.99 -21.86 -2.94
N PRO A 62 16.36 -20.57 -2.88
CA PRO A 62 16.03 -19.59 -3.92
C PRO A 62 16.60 -19.98 -5.30
N ASP A 63 17.82 -20.50 -5.34
CA ASP A 63 18.54 -20.85 -6.58
C ASP A 63 17.87 -21.93 -7.41
N ARG A 64 16.93 -22.67 -6.82
CA ARG A 64 16.22 -23.77 -7.47
C ARG A 64 14.93 -23.33 -8.15
N PHE A 65 14.46 -22.13 -7.86
CA PHE A 65 13.32 -21.54 -8.52
C PHE A 65 13.82 -20.68 -9.67
N GLU A 66 13.30 -20.91 -10.86
CA GLU A 66 13.59 -20.06 -12.00
C GLU A 66 13.02 -18.65 -11.71
N THR A 67 13.88 -17.65 -11.58
CA THR A 67 13.44 -16.25 -11.54
C THR A 67 13.20 -15.79 -12.96
N VAL A 68 11.94 -15.83 -13.40
CA VAL A 68 11.53 -15.04 -14.56
C VAL A 68 11.44 -13.59 -14.09
N ASP A 69 12.61 -12.97 -13.95
CA ASP A 69 12.82 -11.57 -13.51
C ASP A 69 12.01 -10.58 -14.36
N GLN A 70 11.60 -10.99 -15.56
CA GLN A 70 10.76 -10.20 -16.45
C GLN A 70 9.25 -10.32 -16.12
N HIS A 71 8.73 -11.52 -15.86
CA HIS A 71 7.28 -11.77 -15.82
C HIS A 71 6.63 -11.36 -14.49
N TYR A 72 7.36 -11.40 -13.38
CA TYR A 72 6.86 -10.87 -12.10
C TYR A 72 6.96 -9.34 -12.02
N LYS A 73 8.02 -8.75 -12.60
CA LYS A 73 8.09 -7.28 -12.77
C LYS A 73 6.96 -6.80 -13.68
N ASP A 74 6.70 -7.51 -14.78
CA ASP A 74 5.62 -7.17 -15.70
C ASP A 74 4.22 -7.38 -15.09
N ASN A 75 4.01 -8.37 -14.21
CA ASN A 75 2.71 -8.57 -13.56
C ASN A 75 2.45 -7.61 -12.39
N ALA A 76 3.46 -7.31 -11.57
CA ALA A 76 3.33 -6.32 -10.50
C ALA A 76 3.22 -4.89 -11.06
N ALA A 77 3.95 -4.59 -12.14
CA ALA A 77 3.78 -3.35 -12.90
C ALA A 77 2.41 -3.32 -13.60
N ARG A 78 1.99 -4.41 -14.28
CA ARG A 78 0.65 -4.54 -14.88
C ARG A 78 -0.41 -4.18 -13.87
N LEU A 79 -0.39 -4.75 -12.66
CA LEU A 79 -1.47 -4.62 -11.69
C LEU A 79 -1.86 -3.16 -11.40
N ASN A 80 -0.90 -2.23 -11.49
CA ASN A 80 -1.12 -0.79 -11.28
C ASN A 80 -1.06 0.06 -12.57
N SER A 81 -0.56 -0.46 -13.69
CA SER A 81 -0.55 0.24 -14.97
C SER A 81 -1.79 -0.11 -15.80
N TRP A 82 -2.52 0.91 -16.24
CA TRP A 82 -3.60 0.80 -17.22
C TRP A 82 -3.11 1.35 -18.55
N THR A 83 -3.23 0.55 -19.60
CA THR A 83 -2.96 0.99 -20.97
C THR A 83 -4.18 1.70 -21.55
N GLU A 84 -3.97 2.60 -22.50
CA GLU A 84 -5.07 3.31 -23.17
C GLU A 84 -6.05 2.34 -23.86
N SER A 85 -5.54 1.25 -24.44
CA SER A 85 -6.36 0.18 -25.00
C SER A 85 -7.20 -0.55 -23.96
N GLU A 86 -6.67 -0.81 -22.76
CA GLU A 86 -7.47 -1.41 -21.67
C GLU A 86 -8.56 -0.44 -21.20
N GLU A 87 -8.26 0.86 -21.16
CA GLU A 87 -9.22 1.89 -20.76
C GLU A 87 -10.34 2.06 -21.78
N GLU A 88 -10.03 1.96 -23.08
CA GLU A 88 -11.01 1.93 -24.15
C GLU A 88 -11.94 0.72 -24.02
N ILE A 89 -11.40 -0.48 -23.79
CA ILE A 89 -12.21 -1.69 -23.54
C ILE A 89 -13.13 -1.51 -22.32
N VAL A 90 -12.65 -0.86 -21.25
CA VAL A 90 -13.46 -0.56 -20.06
C VAL A 90 -14.62 0.36 -20.42
N ILE A 91 -14.35 1.45 -21.12
CA ILE A 91 -15.35 2.45 -21.50
C ILE A 91 -16.40 1.83 -22.41
N ASP A 92 -15.96 1.16 -23.48
CA ASP A 92 -16.86 0.53 -24.46
C ASP A 92 -17.74 -0.54 -23.81
N THR A 93 -17.14 -1.42 -23.00
CA THR A 93 -17.91 -2.49 -22.34
C THR A 93 -18.94 -1.90 -21.37
N VAL A 94 -18.59 -0.83 -20.64
CA VAL A 94 -19.51 -0.17 -19.71
C VAL A 94 -20.63 0.53 -20.46
N ASN A 95 -20.33 1.28 -21.53
CA ASN A 95 -21.35 1.96 -22.33
C ASN A 95 -22.30 0.95 -22.99
N THR A 96 -21.78 -0.10 -23.63
CA THR A 96 -22.60 -1.15 -24.25
C THR A 96 -23.54 -1.80 -23.24
N HIS A 97 -23.05 -2.17 -22.05
CA HIS A 97 -23.91 -2.78 -21.02
C HIS A 97 -24.98 -1.81 -20.51
N LEU A 98 -24.64 -0.53 -20.31
CA LEU A 98 -25.60 0.45 -19.83
C LEU A 98 -26.64 0.81 -20.91
N ASN A 99 -26.25 0.87 -22.19
CA ASN A 99 -27.14 1.07 -23.33
C ASN A 99 -28.11 -0.10 -23.48
N GLU A 100 -27.68 -1.32 -23.17
CA GLU A 100 -28.51 -2.51 -23.12
C GLU A 100 -29.40 -2.61 -21.85
N GLY A 101 -29.35 -1.62 -20.96
CA GLY A 101 -30.11 -1.62 -19.70
C GLY A 101 -29.57 -2.59 -18.64
N LYS A 102 -28.37 -3.17 -18.84
CA LYS A 102 -27.75 -4.10 -17.89
C LYS A 102 -27.08 -3.34 -16.75
N SER A 103 -26.91 -4.03 -15.62
CA SER A 103 -26.28 -3.44 -14.44
C SER A 103 -24.77 -3.23 -14.63
N LEU A 104 -24.21 -2.21 -13.97
CA LEU A 104 -22.76 -2.01 -13.89
C LEU A 104 -22.02 -3.24 -13.33
N SER A 105 -22.66 -3.99 -12.42
CA SER A 105 -22.08 -5.21 -11.87
C SER A 105 -21.83 -6.26 -12.95
N THR A 106 -22.76 -6.39 -13.90
CA THR A 106 -22.65 -7.32 -15.03
C THR A 106 -21.50 -6.91 -15.95
N ALA A 107 -21.35 -5.60 -16.21
CA ALA A 107 -20.23 -5.07 -16.99
C ALA A 107 -18.87 -5.36 -16.30
N ILE A 108 -18.81 -5.21 -14.97
CA ILE A 108 -17.59 -5.50 -14.19
C ILE A 108 -17.23 -6.99 -14.27
N SER A 109 -18.20 -7.90 -14.19
CA SER A 109 -17.95 -9.34 -14.38
C SER A 109 -17.40 -9.66 -15.77
N SER A 110 -17.97 -9.06 -16.82
CA SER A 110 -17.46 -9.26 -18.19
C SER A 110 -16.04 -8.70 -18.36
N LEU A 111 -15.73 -7.58 -17.72
CA LEU A 111 -14.39 -6.98 -17.74
C LEU A 111 -13.36 -7.78 -16.94
N GLU A 112 -13.75 -8.44 -15.86
CA GLU A 112 -12.87 -9.32 -15.07
C GLU A 112 -12.33 -10.47 -15.92
N GLU A 113 -13.21 -11.07 -16.74
CA GLU A 113 -12.81 -12.12 -17.68
C GLU A 113 -11.90 -11.59 -18.79
N LYS A 114 -12.26 -10.45 -19.41
CA LYS A 114 -11.53 -9.88 -20.54
C LYS A 114 -10.15 -9.33 -20.17
N LEU A 115 -10.06 -8.58 -19.08
CA LEU A 115 -8.85 -7.85 -18.70
C LEU A 115 -8.00 -8.60 -17.67
N SER A 116 -8.50 -9.73 -17.14
CA SER A 116 -7.82 -10.50 -16.11
C SER A 116 -7.45 -9.67 -14.88
N ARG A 117 -8.28 -8.67 -14.56
CA ARG A 117 -8.14 -7.78 -13.41
C ARG A 117 -9.20 -8.11 -12.38
N THR A 118 -8.92 -7.80 -11.11
CA THR A 118 -9.92 -7.96 -10.05
C THR A 118 -11.08 -6.99 -10.24
N GLN A 119 -12.29 -7.40 -9.86
CA GLN A 119 -13.48 -6.54 -9.90
C GLN A 119 -13.27 -5.20 -9.19
N GLY A 120 -12.54 -5.19 -8.07
CA GLY A 120 -12.21 -3.97 -7.32
C GLY A 120 -11.35 -2.99 -8.10
N ALA A 121 -10.32 -3.48 -8.81
CA ALA A 121 -9.47 -2.64 -9.65
C ALA A 121 -10.24 -2.06 -10.84
N ILE A 122 -11.09 -2.89 -11.47
CA ILE A 122 -11.97 -2.46 -12.56
C ILE A 122 -12.94 -1.38 -12.06
N TYR A 123 -13.59 -1.61 -10.92
CA TYR A 123 -14.49 -0.64 -10.30
C TYR A 123 -13.78 0.70 -10.07
N GLN A 124 -12.62 0.69 -9.40
CA GLN A 124 -11.86 1.92 -9.17
C GLN A 124 -11.46 2.63 -10.47
N ARG A 125 -11.09 1.87 -11.51
CA ARG A 125 -10.72 2.46 -12.80
C ARG A 125 -11.91 3.11 -13.50
N ILE A 126 -13.07 2.46 -13.51
CA ILE A 126 -14.31 3.03 -14.07
C ILE A 126 -14.59 4.40 -13.44
N TYR A 127 -14.52 4.52 -12.11
CA TYR A 127 -14.77 5.79 -11.43
C TYR A 127 -13.69 6.84 -11.70
N THR A 128 -12.43 6.41 -11.85
CA THR A 128 -11.32 7.31 -12.21
C THR A 128 -11.50 7.85 -13.63
N LEU A 129 -11.83 6.98 -14.59
CA LEU A 129 -12.10 7.36 -15.98
C LEU A 129 -13.31 8.28 -16.08
N ARG A 130 -14.41 7.97 -15.39
CA ARG A 130 -15.60 8.84 -15.33
C ARG A 130 -15.29 10.24 -14.82
N ARG A 131 -14.35 10.37 -13.88
CA ARG A 131 -13.93 11.68 -13.36
C ARG A 131 -13.01 12.43 -14.33
N LYS A 132 -12.13 11.72 -15.04
CA LYS A 132 -11.13 12.32 -15.94
C LYS A 132 -11.70 12.67 -17.32
N GLN A 133 -12.58 11.82 -17.84
CA GLN A 133 -13.13 11.87 -19.20
C GLN A 133 -14.63 11.57 -19.14
N PRO A 134 -15.45 12.44 -18.51
CA PRO A 134 -16.89 12.21 -18.36
C PRO A 134 -17.62 12.09 -19.70
N GLU A 135 -17.16 12.79 -20.73
CA GLU A 135 -17.72 12.80 -22.09
C GLU A 135 -17.71 11.44 -22.76
N ARG A 136 -16.82 10.53 -22.33
CA ARG A 136 -16.73 9.18 -22.90
C ARG A 136 -17.74 8.20 -22.29
N PHE A 137 -18.45 8.57 -21.23
CA PHE A 137 -19.48 7.72 -20.62
C PHE A 137 -20.87 8.23 -21.00
N GLU A 138 -21.55 7.48 -21.86
CA GLU A 138 -22.83 7.89 -22.47
C GLU A 138 -23.99 7.88 -21.46
N HIS A 139 -23.95 6.95 -20.50
CA HIS A 139 -24.98 6.79 -19.47
C HIS A 139 -24.37 6.97 -18.09
N LEU A 140 -24.73 8.08 -17.43
CA LEU A 140 -24.41 8.33 -16.03
C LEU A 140 -25.54 7.75 -15.16
N PRO A 141 -25.38 6.58 -14.52
CA PRO A 141 -26.29 6.22 -13.44
C PRO A 141 -26.17 7.28 -12.34
N ALA A 142 -27.31 7.77 -11.87
CA ALA A 142 -27.38 8.76 -10.80
C ALA A 142 -26.44 8.39 -9.65
N GLU A 143 -25.69 9.37 -9.16
CA GLU A 143 -24.77 9.17 -8.04
C GLU A 143 -25.56 8.52 -6.89
N ARG A 144 -25.23 7.27 -6.54
CA ARG A 144 -25.94 6.58 -5.46
C ARG A 144 -25.84 7.47 -4.23
N PRO A 145 -26.95 7.83 -3.57
CA PRO A 145 -26.90 8.64 -2.37
C PRO A 145 -26.01 7.90 -1.38
N ARG A 146 -24.85 8.50 -1.07
CA ARG A 146 -23.97 7.97 -0.04
C ARG A 146 -24.80 7.97 1.24
N LYS A 147 -25.23 6.80 1.71
CA LYS A 147 -25.71 6.65 3.10
C LYS A 147 -24.54 7.15 3.95
N LYS A 148 -24.63 8.40 4.43
CA LYS A 148 -23.67 8.93 5.38
C LYS A 148 -23.66 7.92 6.51
N ARG A 149 -22.51 7.27 6.72
CA ARG A 149 -22.29 6.40 7.86
C ARG A 149 -22.74 7.24 9.06
N LYS A 150 -23.73 6.77 9.84
CA LYS A 150 -24.10 7.41 11.10
C LYS A 150 -22.91 7.23 12.04
N LEU A 151 -21.92 8.11 11.91
CA LEU A 151 -20.79 8.14 12.82
C LEU A 151 -21.34 8.64 14.16
N PRO A 152 -20.96 8.03 15.29
CA PRO A 152 -21.37 8.48 16.60
C PRO A 152 -20.95 9.95 16.82
N GLU A 153 -21.78 10.69 17.56
CA GLU A 153 -21.82 12.16 17.63
C GLU A 153 -20.48 12.82 18.00
N TRP A 154 -19.62 12.11 18.74
CA TRP A 154 -18.26 12.55 19.09
C TRP A 154 -17.34 12.76 17.88
N GLN A 155 -17.64 12.16 16.72
CA GLN A 155 -16.84 12.28 15.50
C GLN A 155 -17.26 13.47 14.61
N THR A 156 -18.41 14.10 14.90
CA THR A 156 -19.00 15.19 14.11
C THR A 156 -18.65 16.59 14.61
N ASN A 157 -18.15 16.72 15.85
CA ASN A 157 -17.70 17.98 16.41
C ASN A 157 -16.24 18.26 16.03
N ARG A 158 -15.99 18.51 14.75
CA ARG A 158 -14.77 19.24 14.35
C ARG A 158 -15.08 20.73 14.38
N PRO A 159 -14.24 21.56 15.04
CA PRO A 159 -14.46 23.00 15.08
C PRO A 159 -14.44 23.58 13.65
N VAL A 160 -15.36 24.51 13.41
CA VAL A 160 -15.56 25.19 12.12
C VAL A 160 -14.29 25.98 11.78
N ILE A 161 -13.54 25.51 10.79
CA ILE A 161 -12.45 26.30 10.20
C ILE A 161 -13.11 27.41 9.38
N ARG A 162 -13.07 28.64 9.87
CA ARG A 162 -13.46 29.83 9.09
C ARG A 162 -12.51 29.94 7.90
N ASN A 163 -13.04 29.77 6.69
CA ASN A 163 -12.31 30.04 5.46
C ASN A 163 -11.87 31.51 5.45
N LEU A 164 -10.57 31.72 5.32
CA LEU A 164 -9.88 33.02 5.33
C LEU A 164 -9.80 33.61 3.91
N ASP A 165 -10.86 33.51 3.12
CA ASP A 165 -10.97 34.20 1.82
C ASP A 165 -11.86 35.43 1.97
N ARG A 166 -11.25 36.53 2.38
CA ARG A 166 -11.78 37.87 2.13
C ARG A 166 -10.70 38.69 1.44
N THR A 167 -10.85 38.77 0.13
CA THR A 167 -10.08 39.58 -0.81
C THR A 167 -10.33 41.05 -0.51
N GLU A 168 -9.31 41.76 -0.01
CA GLU A 168 -9.24 43.22 -0.07
C GLU A 168 -8.01 43.63 -0.88
N VAL A 169 -8.17 44.76 -1.57
CA VAL A 169 -7.50 45.17 -2.83
C VAL A 169 -6.32 46.10 -2.54
N ILE A 170 -5.11 45.76 -3.07
CA ILE A 170 -4.02 46.59 -3.71
C ILE A 170 -3.50 47.83 -2.91
N PRO A 171 -2.17 48.10 -2.72
CA PRO A 171 -1.18 48.20 -3.81
C PRO A 171 0.27 47.70 -3.56
N GLU A 172 0.93 47.31 -4.66
CA GLU A 172 2.39 47.27 -4.83
C GLU A 172 3.02 48.67 -4.58
N PRO A 173 4.32 48.83 -4.20
CA PRO A 173 5.46 48.04 -4.73
C PRO A 173 6.60 47.74 -3.74
N SER A 174 7.42 46.72 -4.07
CA SER A 174 8.90 46.80 -4.12
C SER A 174 9.55 45.42 -3.91
N LEU A 175 10.49 45.14 -4.81
CA LEU A 175 11.27 43.92 -4.95
C LEU A 175 12.20 43.69 -3.76
N SER A 176 12.02 42.60 -3.01
CA SER A 176 13.09 41.91 -2.24
C SER A 176 12.61 40.52 -1.75
N PRO A 177 13.53 39.58 -1.48
CA PRO A 177 13.25 38.15 -1.52
C PRO A 177 12.41 37.67 -0.33
N ILE A 178 11.34 36.96 -0.65
CA ILE A 178 10.39 36.34 0.26
C ILE A 178 11.05 35.19 1.02
N TRP A 179 11.40 35.43 2.28
CA TRP A 179 11.33 34.44 3.36
C TRP A 179 10.59 35.10 4.52
N THR A 180 9.27 35.28 4.36
CA THR A 180 8.42 35.78 5.43
C THR A 180 8.36 34.74 6.53
N ASN A 181 9.01 35.08 7.65
CA ASN A 181 8.72 34.65 9.01
C ASN A 181 7.32 34.08 9.14
N SER A 182 7.22 32.75 9.12
CA SER A 182 6.02 32.07 9.61
C SER A 182 6.10 32.09 11.14
N ASN A 183 5.09 32.72 11.72
CA ASN A 183 4.88 32.88 13.14
C ASN A 183 5.25 31.61 13.93
N HIS A 184 6.01 31.84 15.00
CA HIS A 184 6.16 30.90 16.11
C HIS A 184 4.79 30.64 16.75
N ASP A 185 3.99 29.76 16.14
CA ASP A 185 2.96 29.06 16.90
C ASP A 185 3.70 28.05 17.77
N SER A 186 3.87 28.43 19.04
CA SER A 186 4.28 27.51 20.09
C SER A 186 3.41 26.25 19.99
N PRO A 187 4.03 25.06 19.97
CA PRO A 187 3.32 23.82 19.74
C PRO A 187 2.18 23.68 20.75
N SER A 188 0.98 23.34 20.26
CA SER A 188 -0.10 23.03 21.20
C SER A 188 0.38 21.88 22.10
N PRO A 189 0.16 21.94 23.43
CA PRO A 189 0.70 20.97 24.37
C PRO A 189 0.29 19.52 24.05
N ASN A 190 -0.77 19.35 23.24
CA ASN A 190 -1.25 18.07 22.76
C ASN A 190 -0.31 17.42 21.73
N GLU A 191 0.23 18.19 20.78
CA GLU A 191 1.11 17.66 19.73
C GLU A 191 2.47 17.24 20.26
N GLU A 192 3.03 18.05 21.16
CA GLU A 192 4.30 17.78 21.82
C GLU A 192 4.23 16.46 22.61
N THR A 193 3.13 16.26 23.34
CA THR A 193 2.88 15.05 24.13
C THR A 193 2.77 13.80 23.26
N MET A 194 2.10 13.90 22.10
CA MET A 194 2.01 12.78 21.14
C MET A 194 3.38 12.39 20.59
N ILE A 195 4.28 13.35 20.35
CA ILE A 195 5.63 13.08 19.84
C ILE A 195 6.48 12.38 20.91
N TYR A 196 6.39 12.80 22.17
CA TYR A 196 7.07 12.11 23.27
C TYR A 196 6.57 10.66 23.42
N GLN A 197 5.26 10.45 23.41
CA GLN A 197 4.69 9.09 23.50
C GLN A 197 5.13 8.20 22.33
N ALA A 198 5.15 8.76 21.11
CA ALA A 198 5.61 8.03 19.92
C ALA A 198 7.09 7.63 20.02
N PHE A 199 7.94 8.50 20.56
CA PHE A 199 9.33 8.20 20.82
C PHE A 199 9.48 7.10 21.89
N GLU A 200 8.79 7.22 23.02
CA GLU A 200 8.89 6.26 24.13
C GLU A 200 8.46 4.86 23.72
N THR A 201 7.40 4.76 22.92
CA THR A 201 6.89 3.49 22.41
C THR A 201 7.92 2.76 21.54
N ARG A 202 8.77 3.50 20.82
CA ARG A 202 9.72 2.92 19.86
C ARG A 202 11.13 2.73 20.41
N TYR A 203 11.60 3.67 21.22
CA TYR A 203 13.00 3.75 21.62
C TYR A 203 13.21 3.67 23.14
N GLY A 204 12.12 3.57 23.92
CA GLY A 204 12.17 3.50 25.37
C GLY A 204 12.07 4.87 26.05
N LYS A 205 12.09 4.86 27.39
CA LYS A 205 11.82 6.04 28.22
C LYS A 205 12.72 7.22 27.85
N LEU A 206 12.14 8.41 27.66
CA LEU A 206 12.94 9.60 27.42
C LEU A 206 13.71 9.99 28.67
N THR A 207 15.01 10.25 28.50
CA THR A 207 15.78 11.04 29.48
C THR A 207 15.36 12.51 29.40
N ARG A 208 15.59 13.25 30.48
CA ARG A 208 15.33 14.69 30.52
C ARG A 208 16.05 15.44 29.39
N GLU A 209 17.31 15.07 29.14
CA GLU A 209 18.12 15.66 28.07
C GLU A 209 17.54 15.37 26.68
N ALA A 210 17.09 14.13 26.41
CA ALA A 210 16.45 13.78 25.15
C ALA A 210 15.13 14.56 24.95
N LYS A 211 14.38 14.78 26.04
CA LYS A 211 13.13 15.56 26.01
C LYS A 211 13.37 17.01 25.66
N GLU A 212 14.36 17.64 26.29
CA GLU A 212 14.76 19.03 25.99
C GLU A 212 15.24 19.17 24.54
N LYS A 213 16.01 18.19 24.04
CA LYS A 213 16.48 18.17 22.66
C LYS A 213 15.34 18.01 21.64
N LEU A 214 14.38 17.13 21.92
CA LEU A 214 13.17 16.99 21.10
C LEU A 214 12.31 18.25 21.12
N ALA A 215 12.15 18.89 22.29
CA ALA A 215 11.46 20.18 22.40
C ALA A 215 12.11 21.25 21.52
N GLN A 216 13.45 21.32 21.52
CA GLN A 216 14.19 22.24 20.66
C GLN A 216 13.98 21.95 19.17
N LEU A 217 14.04 20.68 18.77
CA LEU A 217 13.78 20.26 17.38
C LEU A 217 12.36 20.62 16.94
N MET A 218 11.37 20.42 17.82
CA MET A 218 9.97 20.79 17.53
C MET A 218 9.80 22.31 17.39
N ARG A 219 10.48 23.12 18.20
CA ARG A 219 10.48 24.58 18.06
C ARG A 219 11.16 25.06 16.78
N GLN A 220 12.23 24.38 16.37
CA GLN A 220 13.04 24.78 15.21
C GLN A 220 12.44 24.33 13.88
N TYR A 221 11.88 23.11 13.82
CA TYR A 221 11.45 22.48 12.58
C TYR A 221 9.94 22.20 12.52
N GLY A 222 9.22 22.39 13.62
CA GLY A 222 7.78 22.11 13.75
C GLY A 222 7.48 20.66 14.14
N CYS A 223 6.42 20.47 14.93
CA CYS A 223 5.98 19.17 15.44
C CYS A 223 5.72 18.14 14.32
N THR A 224 5.03 18.53 13.25
CA THR A 224 4.71 17.62 12.14
C THR A 224 5.97 17.06 11.47
N ARG A 225 6.97 17.92 11.20
CA ARG A 225 8.22 17.48 10.54
C ARG A 225 9.03 16.57 11.43
N VAL A 226 9.11 16.88 12.72
CA VAL A 226 9.77 16.01 13.72
C VAL A 226 9.04 14.67 13.82
N SER A 227 7.72 14.67 13.87
CA SER A 227 6.91 13.44 13.93
C SER A 227 7.10 12.55 12.70
N ILE A 228 7.05 13.12 11.48
CA ILE A 228 7.30 12.38 10.24
C ILE A 228 8.72 11.79 10.26
N SER A 229 9.71 12.61 10.58
CA SER A 229 11.11 12.17 10.62
C SER A 229 11.30 11.03 11.61
N LEU A 230 10.70 11.11 12.80
CA LEU A 230 10.76 10.06 13.83
C LEU A 230 10.16 8.74 13.35
N LEU A 231 9.07 8.80 12.57
CA LEU A 231 8.36 7.62 12.06
C LEU A 231 9.07 6.94 10.90
N THR A 232 9.89 7.67 10.13
CA THR A 232 10.62 7.19 8.94
C THR A 232 12.11 6.94 9.20
N LEU A 233 12.59 7.05 10.44
CA LEU A 233 14.00 6.81 10.79
C LEU A 233 14.49 5.42 10.38
N ASN A 234 13.63 4.40 10.49
CA ASN A 234 13.92 3.01 10.11
C ASN A 234 14.10 2.80 8.60
N ASP A 235 13.56 3.70 7.77
CA ASP A 235 13.71 3.64 6.32
C ASP A 235 15.06 4.22 5.85
N ASN A 236 15.76 4.95 6.73
CA ASN A 236 17.06 5.52 6.44
C ASN A 236 18.18 4.50 6.72
N LYS A 237 18.87 4.06 5.66
CA LYS A 237 20.00 3.11 5.76
C LYS A 237 21.10 3.55 6.72
N ALA A 238 21.31 4.85 6.89
CA ALA A 238 22.32 5.38 7.82
C ALA A 238 21.95 5.12 9.29
N PHE A 239 20.66 5.01 9.62
CA PHE A 239 20.20 4.76 10.98
C PHE A 239 20.63 3.37 11.47
N SER A 240 20.55 2.34 10.62
CA SER A 240 21.04 1.00 10.95
C SER A 240 22.53 0.98 11.27
N SER A 241 23.34 1.73 10.53
CA SER A 241 24.79 1.87 10.78
C SER A 241 25.06 2.58 12.11
N ILE A 242 24.30 3.63 12.45
CA ILE A 242 24.44 4.33 13.74
C ILE A 242 24.14 3.40 14.91
N ILE A 243 23.09 2.58 14.82
CA ILE A 243 22.76 1.61 15.87
C ILE A 243 23.87 0.57 16.01
N ALA A 244 24.37 0.02 14.91
CA ALA A 244 25.45 -0.97 14.94
C ALA A 244 26.71 -0.43 15.62
N ASN A 245 27.12 0.80 15.27
CA ASN A 245 28.28 1.46 15.88
C ASN A 245 28.06 1.72 17.37
N PHE A 246 26.85 2.18 17.76
CA PHE A 246 26.51 2.38 19.16
C PHE A 246 26.58 1.08 19.97
N LEU A 247 26.10 -0.03 19.40
CA LEU A 247 26.19 -1.35 20.04
C LEU A 247 27.64 -1.80 20.19
N GLU A 248 28.48 -1.59 19.18
CA GLU A 248 29.91 -1.88 19.24
C GLU A 248 30.59 -1.08 20.37
N GLU A 249 30.30 0.22 20.49
CA GLU A 249 30.82 1.06 21.58
C GLU A 249 30.39 0.57 22.96
N CYS A 250 29.12 0.16 23.12
CA CYS A 250 28.61 -0.37 24.38
C CYS A 250 29.34 -1.67 24.76
N LEU A 251 29.44 -2.62 23.83
CA LEU A 251 30.10 -3.91 24.08
C LEU A 251 31.59 -3.74 24.39
N ASN A 252 32.26 -2.79 23.73
CA ASN A 252 33.66 -2.49 23.99
C ASN A 252 33.90 -1.84 25.38
N ARG A 253 32.88 -1.21 25.98
CA ARG A 253 32.96 -0.69 27.35
C ARG A 253 32.80 -1.79 28.40
N ASP A 254 31.98 -2.79 28.14
CA ASP A 254 31.72 -3.90 29.07
C ASP A 254 32.86 -4.93 29.15
N ILE A 255 33.82 -4.88 28.22
CA ILE A 255 35.00 -5.76 28.17
C ILE A 255 36.19 -5.18 28.97
N ARG A 256 36.08 -3.95 29.50
CA ARG A 256 37.07 -3.34 30.40
C ARG A 256 36.64 -3.41 31.86
#